data_AF-M0F5X5-F1
#
_entry.id   AF-M0F5X5-F1
#
_cell.length_a   1.000
_cell.length_b   1.000
_cell.length_c   1.000
_cell.angle_alpha   90.00
_cell.angle_beta   90.00
_cell.angle_gamma   90.00
#
_symmetry.space_group_name_H-M   'P 1'
#
loop_
_entity.id
_entity.type
_entity.pdbx_description
1 polymer ?
#
loop_
_entity_poly.entity_id
_entity_poly.type
_entity_poly.pdbx_seq_one_letter_code
_entity_poly.pdbx_strand_id
1 'polypeptide(L)' 'MTDEPTDPAVERFLDRAASALDDYDEGYADADATLATLRTHVDELSASVEESEE' A
#
# COMPACT_ATOMS: atom_id res chain seq x y z
N MET A 1 -15.42 17.96 3.43
CA MET A 1 -14.06 17.50 3.17
C MET A 1 -13.78 17.85 1.73
N THR A 2 -12.66 18.50 1.44
CA THR A 2 -12.30 18.79 0.05
C THR A 2 -12.02 17.45 -0.62
N ASP A 3 -12.88 17.08 -1.57
CA ASP A 3 -12.75 15.91 -2.42
C ASP A 3 -11.68 16.24 -3.48
N GLU A 4 -10.46 16.49 -3.01
CA GLU A 4 -9.31 16.55 -3.91
C GLU A 4 -9.02 15.12 -4.35
N PRO A 5 -8.93 14.85 -5.66
CA PRO A 5 -8.61 13.51 -6.15
C PRO A 5 -7.29 13.10 -5.53
N THR A 6 -7.32 11.99 -4.79
CA THR A 6 -6.10 11.40 -4.22
C THR A 6 -5.26 10.85 -5.36
N ASP A 7 -3.94 10.92 -5.23
CA ASP A 7 -3.05 10.40 -6.25
C ASP A 7 -3.33 8.90 -6.49
N PRO A 8 -3.47 8.43 -7.74
CA PRO A 8 -3.80 7.04 -8.03
C PRO A 8 -2.77 6.05 -7.49
N ALA A 9 -1.51 6.45 -7.31
CA ALA A 9 -0.49 5.62 -6.67
C ALA A 9 -0.80 5.40 -5.18
N VAL A 10 -1.29 6.44 -4.49
CA VAL A 10 -1.71 6.37 -3.09
C VAL A 10 -2.96 5.51 -2.93
N GLU A 11 -3.96 5.68 -3.80
CA GLU A 11 -5.17 4.83 -3.77
C GLU A 11 -4.82 3.35 -3.95
N ARG A 12 -3.95 3.05 -4.91
CA ARG A 12 -3.44 1.69 -5.17
C ARG A 12 -2.68 1.11 -3.98
N PHE A 13 -1.88 1.93 -3.29
CA PHE A 13 -1.18 1.51 -2.09
C PHE A 13 -2.16 1.15 -0.97
N LEU A 14 -3.17 2.00 -0.73
CA LEU A 14 -4.15 1.79 0.33
C LEU A 14 -4.96 0.51 0.12
N ASP A 15 -5.38 0.23 -1.12
CA ASP A 15 -6.10 -1.00 -1.47
C ASP A 15 -5.28 -2.27 -1.17
N ARG A 16 -4.01 -2.29 -1.61
CA ARG A 16 -3.10 -3.41 -1.35
C ARG A 16 -2.77 -3.58 0.12
N ALA A 17 -2.56 -2.47 0.84
CA ALA A 17 -2.28 -2.50 2.27
C ALA A 17 -3.49 -3.05 3.06
N ALA A 18 -4.71 -2.64 2.69
CA ALA A 18 -5.93 -3.17 3.29
C ALA A 18 -6.07 -4.68 3.03
N SER A 19 -5.83 -5.14 1.80
CA SER A 19 -5.86 -6.57 1.46
C SER A 19 -4.86 -7.39 2.29
N ALA A 20 -3.62 -6.91 2.43
CA ALA A 20 -2.60 -7.63 3.20
C ALA A 20 -2.90 -7.71 4.71
N LEU A 21 -3.63 -6.72 5.23
CA LEU A 21 -4.11 -6.72 6.61
C LEU A 21 -5.32 -7.65 6.78
N ASP A 22 -6.24 -7.67 5.81
CA ASP A 22 -7.38 -8.60 5.80
C ASP A 22 -6.88 -10.05 5.78
N ASP A 23 -5.89 -10.36 4.92
CA ASP A 23 -5.23 -11.68 4.88
C ASP A 23 -4.60 -12.05 6.23
N TYR A 24 -4.05 -11.09 6.96
CA TYR A 24 -3.49 -11.31 8.30
C TYR A 24 -4.59 -11.55 9.34
N ASP A 25 -5.64 -10.72 9.35
CA ASP A 25 -6.76 -10.83 10.28
C ASP A 25 -7.55 -12.14 10.07
N GLU A 26 -7.67 -12.62 8.84
CA GLU A 26 -8.24 -13.92 8.49
C GLU A 26 -7.30 -15.10 8.80
N GLY A 27 -6.03 -14.84 9.11
CA GLY A 27 -5.02 -15.84 9.43
C GLY A 27 -4.43 -16.56 8.21
N TYR A 28 -4.59 -15.98 7.01
CA TYR A 28 -3.93 -16.44 5.77
C TYR A 28 -2.45 -16.05 5.70
N ALA A 29 -2.02 -15.04 6.47
CA ALA A 29 -0.63 -14.61 6.55
C ALA A 29 -0.16 -14.42 8.01
N ASP A 30 1.11 -14.76 8.27
CA ASP A 30 1.79 -14.42 9.52
C ASP A 30 2.29 -12.97 9.52
N ALA A 31 2.51 -12.40 10.71
CA ALA A 31 2.91 -11.00 10.88
C ALA A 31 4.18 -10.63 10.09
N ASP A 32 5.20 -11.50 10.06
CA ASP A 32 6.42 -11.25 9.29
C ASP A 32 6.16 -11.19 7.78
N ALA A 33 5.27 -12.03 7.26
CA ALA A 33 4.88 -12.03 5.86
C ALA A 33 4.10 -10.76 5.51
N THR A 34 3.14 -10.36 6.34
CA THR A 34 2.39 -9.12 6.18
C THR A 34 3.30 -7.89 6.18
N LEU A 35 4.25 -7.82 7.12
CA LEU A 35 5.23 -6.73 7.20
C LEU A 35 6.15 -6.68 5.97
N ALA A 36 6.57 -7.83 5.44
CA ALA A 36 7.37 -7.88 4.22
C ALA A 36 6.59 -7.36 2.99
N THR A 37 5.32 -7.75 2.87
CA THR A 37 4.41 -7.28 1.81
C THR A 37 4.18 -5.77 1.90
N LEU A 38 3.85 -5.25 3.09
CA LEU A 38 3.64 -3.82 3.29
C LEU A 38 4.89 -2.99 2.97
N ARG A 39 6.09 -3.47 3.35
CA ARG A 39 7.35 -2.80 3.00
C ARG A 39 7.55 -2.73 1.48
N THR A 40 7.26 -3.81 0.77
CA THR A 40 7.32 -3.84 -0.70
C THR A 40 6.39 -2.78 -1.31
N HIS A 41 5.16 -2.67 -0.81
CA HIS A 41 4.20 -1.67 -1.31
C HIS A 41 4.61 -0.23 -0.98
N VAL A 42 5.30 0.00 0.15
CA VAL A 42 5.88 1.31 0.49
C VAL A 42 7.02 1.69 -0.46
N ASP A 43 7.90 0.74 -0.80
CA ASP A 43 8.96 0.96 -1.80
C ASP A 43 8.35 1.28 -3.18
N GLU A 44 7.33 0.53 -3.62
CA GLU A 44 6.62 0.79 -4.88
C GLU A 44 5.96 2.18 -4.91
N LEU A 45 5.34 2.59 -3.80
CA LEU A 45 4.73 3.92 -3.68
C LEU A 45 5.80 5.01 -3.74
N SER A 46 6.91 4.82 -3.01
CA SER A 46 8.01 5.79 -2.96
C SER A 46 8.62 6.00 -4.35
N ALA A 47 8.84 4.91 -5.09
CA ALA A 47 9.30 4.99 -6.48
C ALA A 47 8.28 5.70 -7.39
N SER A 48 6.99 5.41 -7.23
CA SER A 48 5.93 6.06 -8.04
C SER A 48 5.85 7.57 -7.77
N VAL A 49 6.09 8.00 -6.53
CA VAL A 49 6.14 9.42 -6.17
C VAL A 49 7.38 10.09 -6.76
N GLU A 50 8.56 9.48 -6.65
CA GLU A 50 9.80 10.01 -7.22
C GLU A 50 9.70 10.14 -8.76
N GLU A 51 9.11 9.16 -9.44
CA GLU A 51 8.84 9.21 -10.89
C GLU A 51 7.82 10.31 -11.27
N SER A 52 6.93 10.72 -10.36
CA SER A 52 5.94 11.78 -10.62
C SER A 52 6.49 13.19 -10.40
N GLU A 53 7.65 13.33 -9.74
CA GLU A 53 8.32 14.60 -9.49
C GLU A 53 9.31 15.00 -10.61
N GLU A 54 9.58 14.12 -11.58
CA GLU A 54 10.43 14.35 -12.78
C GLU A 54 9.70 14.97 -13.99
#